data_AF-A0A2G8JU37-F1
#
_entry.id   AF-A0A2G8JU37-F1
#
_cell.length_a   1.000
_cell.length_b   1.000
_cell.length_c   1.000
_cell.angle_alpha   90.00
_cell.angle_beta   90.00
_cell.angle_gamma   90.00
#
_symmetry.space_group_name_H-M   'P 1'
#
loop_
_entity.id
_entity.type
_entity.pdbx_description
1 polymer ?
#
loop_
_entity_poly.entity_id
_entity_poly.type
_entity_poly.pdbx_seq_one_letter_code
_entity_poly.pdbx_strand_id
1 'polypeptide(L)'
;NANCIGWRNSGDEGYQWLSYEEVHKRARAFGSGLIKYGFEVGQDTMLGIFSKNCVEWVLSEQAASMFSMVVVPMYDSLSPSACAHICNKTEMKVIICNSEANANQILEAPEAVPTLKSIIVVNETSEQFIQKAGEKGITILRFKDVEVCRMLGGRRGGQGRGRGEPMNLGVVGNMGGRAED
;
A
#
# COMPACT_ATOMS: atom_id res chain seq x y z
N ASN A 1 -20.12 -18.02 7.03
CA ASN A 1 -19.10 -16.97 6.80
C ASN A 1 -19.44 -15.80 7.72
N ALA A 2 -18.53 -15.40 8.62
CA ALA A 2 -18.79 -14.46 9.73
C ALA A 2 -18.18 -13.07 9.45
N ASN A 3 -18.56 -12.07 10.25
CA ASN A 3 -17.99 -10.71 10.18
C ASN A 3 -16.49 -10.71 10.48
N CYS A 4 -15.72 -9.96 9.70
CA CYS A 4 -14.26 -9.87 9.79
C CYS A 4 -13.81 -8.42 10.06
N ILE A 5 -14.01 -7.51 9.11
CA ILE A 5 -13.57 -6.10 9.23
C ILE A 5 -14.80 -5.21 9.36
N GLY A 6 -14.84 -4.39 10.41
CA GLY A 6 -15.90 -3.41 10.64
C GLY A 6 -15.46 -1.98 10.38
N TRP A 7 -16.33 -1.13 9.84
CA TRP A 7 -16.11 0.31 9.71
C TRP A 7 -17.42 1.09 9.88
N ARG A 8 -17.33 2.41 10.05
CA ARG A 8 -18.46 3.34 10.09
C ARG A 8 -18.08 4.64 9.42
N ASN A 9 -19.02 5.30 8.72
CA ASN A 9 -18.73 6.57 8.06
C ASN A 9 -18.86 7.76 9.03
N SER A 10 -19.76 7.65 10.01
CA SER A 10 -19.96 8.63 11.07
C SER A 10 -20.07 7.96 12.44
N GLY A 11 -19.86 8.73 13.50
CA GLY A 11 -19.95 8.26 14.89
C GLY A 11 -21.33 7.72 15.26
N ASP A 12 -22.37 8.26 14.64
CA ASP A 12 -23.78 7.93 14.89
C ASP A 12 -24.31 6.80 14.00
N GLU A 13 -23.54 6.35 13.01
CA GLU A 13 -23.91 5.24 12.14
C GLU A 13 -23.55 3.89 12.76
N GLY A 14 -24.37 2.87 12.47
CA GLY A 14 -24.05 1.49 12.81
C GLY A 14 -22.83 0.98 12.03
N TYR A 15 -22.11 0.02 12.63
CA TYR A 15 -20.98 -0.62 11.95
C TYR A 15 -21.43 -1.39 10.71
N GLN A 16 -20.76 -1.12 9.61
CA GLN A 16 -20.77 -1.92 8.40
C GLN A 16 -19.67 -2.99 8.50
N TRP A 17 -19.86 -4.14 7.87
CA TRP A 17 -18.96 -5.29 8.00
C TRP A 17 -18.64 -5.91 6.65
N LEU A 18 -17.38 -6.30 6.49
CA LEU A 18 -16.95 -7.26 5.49
C LEU A 18 -16.82 -8.62 6.16
N SER A 19 -17.32 -9.66 5.50
CA SER A 19 -17.09 -11.05 5.88
C SER A 19 -15.67 -11.50 5.55
N TYR A 20 -15.20 -12.58 6.19
CA TYR A 20 -13.87 -13.15 5.91
C TYR A 20 -13.65 -13.47 4.43
N GLU A 21 -14.68 -13.99 3.76
CA GLU A 21 -14.59 -14.30 2.33
C GLU A 21 -14.47 -13.04 1.46
N GLU A 22 -15.18 -11.96 1.78
CA GLU A 22 -15.08 -10.69 1.06
C GLU A 22 -13.71 -10.06 1.24
N VAL A 23 -13.20 -10.07 2.47
CA VAL A 23 -11.85 -9.59 2.79
C VAL A 23 -10.81 -10.38 1.99
N HIS A 24 -10.88 -11.72 2.03
CA HIS A 24 -9.97 -12.57 1.26
C HIS A 24 -10.04 -12.31 -0.24
N LYS A 25 -11.26 -12.22 -0.81
CA LYS A 25 -11.48 -11.94 -2.24
C LYS A 25 -10.90 -10.58 -2.63
N ARG A 26 -11.19 -9.52 -1.88
CA ARG A 26 -10.73 -8.16 -2.17
C ARG A 26 -9.21 -8.03 -2.04
N ALA A 27 -8.63 -8.52 -0.95
CA ALA A 27 -7.19 -8.47 -0.75
C ALA A 27 -6.43 -9.28 -1.82
N ARG A 28 -6.97 -10.45 -2.22
CA ARG A 28 -6.38 -11.24 -3.31
C ARG A 28 -6.49 -10.54 -4.65
N ALA A 29 -7.63 -9.88 -4.91
CA ALA A 29 -7.85 -9.11 -6.13
C ALA A 29 -6.89 -7.92 -6.21
N PHE A 30 -6.71 -7.18 -5.11
CA PHE A 30 -5.75 -6.07 -5.03
C PHE A 30 -4.31 -6.53 -5.31
N GLY A 31 -3.83 -7.59 -4.65
CA GLY A 31 -2.49 -8.13 -4.92
C GLY A 31 -2.31 -8.64 -6.35
N SER A 32 -3.34 -9.26 -6.94
CA SER A 32 -3.34 -9.63 -8.37
C SER A 32 -3.34 -8.42 -9.29
N GLY A 33 -4.01 -7.34 -8.87
CA GLY A 33 -4.03 -6.04 -9.54
C GLY A 33 -2.64 -5.43 -9.63
N LEU A 34 -1.87 -5.44 -8.53
CA LEU A 34 -0.49 -4.95 -8.51
C LEU A 34 0.36 -5.63 -9.60
N ILE A 35 0.24 -6.96 -9.75
CA ILE A 35 0.94 -7.71 -10.81
C ILE A 35 0.49 -7.23 -12.20
N LYS A 36 -0.82 -7.05 -12.42
CA LYS A 36 -1.36 -6.57 -13.70
C LYS A 36 -0.86 -5.18 -14.06
N TYR A 37 -0.67 -4.30 -13.07
CA TYR A 37 -0.09 -2.97 -13.25
C TYR A 37 1.45 -2.99 -13.38
N GLY A 38 2.06 -4.17 -13.43
CA GLY A 38 3.49 -4.34 -13.71
C GLY A 38 4.39 -4.30 -12.49
N PHE A 39 3.84 -4.38 -11.28
CA PHE A 39 4.64 -4.53 -10.06
C PHE A 39 5.08 -5.98 -9.89
N GLU A 40 6.37 -6.16 -9.62
CA GLU A 40 6.90 -7.43 -9.12
C GLU A 40 6.36 -7.66 -7.71
N VAL A 41 6.18 -8.93 -7.35
CA VAL A 41 5.77 -9.35 -6.00
C VAL A 41 6.77 -10.37 -5.46
N GLY A 42 6.95 -10.40 -4.15
CA GLY A 42 7.91 -11.27 -3.49
C GLY A 42 8.60 -10.58 -2.32
N GLN A 43 9.50 -11.30 -1.66
CA GLN A 43 10.11 -10.88 -0.39
C GLN A 43 10.96 -9.61 -0.52
N ASP A 44 11.45 -9.31 -1.73
CA ASP A 44 12.22 -8.11 -2.03
C ASP A 44 11.32 -6.92 -2.45
N THR A 45 10.00 -7.10 -2.44
CA THR A 45 9.04 -6.05 -2.81
C THR A 45 8.51 -5.35 -1.58
N MET A 46 8.81 -4.05 -1.48
CA MET A 46 8.31 -3.16 -0.43
C MET A 46 7.00 -2.50 -0.87
N LEU A 47 5.92 -2.76 -0.14
CA LEU A 47 4.63 -2.11 -0.31
C LEU A 47 4.47 -1.03 0.76
N GLY A 48 4.60 0.23 0.37
CA GLY A 48 4.31 1.34 1.26
C GLY A 48 2.81 1.43 1.56
N ILE A 49 2.45 1.72 2.80
CA ILE A 49 1.08 2.10 3.14
C ILE A 49 1.15 3.37 3.99
N PHE A 50 0.69 4.48 3.43
CA PHE A 50 0.60 5.79 4.07
C PHE A 50 -0.87 6.20 4.18
N SER A 51 -1.53 5.64 5.18
CA SER A 51 -2.97 5.84 5.38
C SER A 51 -3.32 5.75 6.86
N LYS A 52 -4.41 6.43 7.23
CA LYS A 52 -5.10 6.18 8.50
C LYS A 52 -5.70 4.77 8.49
N ASN A 53 -6.12 4.31 9.67
CA ASN A 53 -6.85 3.05 9.82
C ASN A 53 -8.13 3.08 8.96
N CYS A 54 -8.15 2.28 7.90
CA CYS A 54 -9.26 2.10 7.00
C CYS A 54 -9.33 0.64 6.52
N VAL A 55 -10.39 0.29 5.80
CA VAL A 55 -10.56 -1.06 5.26
C VAL A 55 -9.43 -1.38 4.26
N GLU A 56 -9.10 -0.43 3.39
CA GLU A 56 -8.09 -0.56 2.35
C GLU A 56 -6.69 -0.78 2.91
N TRP A 57 -6.37 -0.22 4.08
CA TRP A 57 -5.14 -0.52 4.81
C TRP A 57 -5.02 -2.02 5.09
N VAL A 58 -6.05 -2.59 5.72
CA VAL A 58 -6.07 -4.01 6.11
C VAL A 58 -6.10 -4.92 4.88
N LEU A 59 -6.81 -4.52 3.82
CA LEU A 59 -6.80 -5.26 2.55
C LEU A 59 -5.41 -5.27 1.91
N SER A 60 -4.69 -4.14 1.94
CA SER A 60 -3.33 -4.01 1.40
C SER A 60 -2.33 -4.86 2.19
N GLU A 61 -2.44 -4.87 3.52
CA GLU A 61 -1.61 -5.70 4.39
C GLU A 61 -1.84 -7.20 4.13
N GLN A 62 -3.10 -7.62 3.99
CA GLN A 62 -3.41 -9.02 3.65
C GLN A 62 -2.95 -9.37 2.25
N ALA A 63 -3.04 -8.45 1.29
CA ALA A 63 -2.49 -8.63 -0.05
C ALA A 63 -0.97 -8.82 0.01
N ALA A 64 -0.25 -7.98 0.77
CA ALA A 64 1.19 -8.14 0.96
C ALA A 64 1.55 -9.52 1.51
N SER A 65 0.83 -9.96 2.55
CA SER A 65 1.02 -11.30 3.13
C SER A 65 0.76 -12.42 2.11
N MET A 66 -0.31 -12.34 1.32
CA MET A 66 -0.65 -13.36 0.31
C MET A 66 0.34 -13.43 -0.85
N PHE A 67 0.97 -12.30 -1.20
CA PHE A 67 1.90 -12.19 -2.33
C PHE A 67 3.37 -12.10 -1.90
N SER A 68 3.66 -12.45 -0.63
CA SER A 68 5.00 -12.47 -0.05
C SER A 68 5.73 -11.12 -0.06
N MET A 69 5.01 -10.00 -0.08
CA MET A 69 5.59 -8.64 -0.04
C MET A 69 5.81 -8.18 1.40
N VAL A 70 6.65 -7.17 1.58
CA VAL A 70 6.93 -6.55 2.88
C VAL A 70 6.17 -5.24 3.00
N VAL A 71 5.38 -5.09 4.06
CA VAL A 71 4.64 -3.85 4.35
C VAL A 71 5.57 -2.83 5.01
N VAL A 72 5.56 -1.61 4.48
CA VAL A 72 6.26 -0.45 5.06
C VAL A 72 5.22 0.57 5.50
N PRO A 73 4.84 0.60 6.79
CA PRO A 73 3.82 1.52 7.29
C PRO A 73 4.38 2.95 7.44
N MET A 74 3.58 3.94 7.05
CA MET A 74 3.89 5.36 7.17
C MET A 74 2.71 6.10 7.82
N TYR A 75 3.02 7.09 8.66
CA TYR A 75 2.06 7.79 9.51
C TYR A 75 2.00 9.29 9.22
N ASP A 76 0.85 9.91 9.48
CA ASP A 76 0.60 11.33 9.16
C ASP A 76 1.53 12.32 9.88
N SER A 77 2.20 11.89 10.95
CA SER A 77 3.15 12.69 11.72
C SER A 77 4.54 12.80 11.08
N LEU A 78 4.81 12.06 10.00
CA LEU A 78 6.07 12.13 9.29
C LEU A 78 6.19 13.45 8.52
N SER A 79 7.39 14.03 8.53
CA SER A 79 7.69 15.17 7.66
C SER A 79 7.91 14.71 6.21
N PRO A 80 7.76 15.59 5.21
CA PRO A 80 8.07 15.28 3.81
C PRO A 80 9.45 14.63 3.60
N SER A 81 10.49 15.19 4.24
CA SER A 81 11.84 14.61 4.17
C SER A 81 11.94 13.22 4.79
N ALA A 82 11.22 12.96 5.90
CA ALA A 82 11.17 11.62 6.48
C ALA A 82 10.46 10.62 5.54
N CYS A 83 9.39 11.06 4.88
CA CYS A 83 8.68 10.26 3.88
C CYS A 83 9.60 9.88 2.70
N ALA A 84 10.32 10.85 2.14
CA ALA A 84 11.28 10.59 1.07
C ALA A 84 12.44 9.70 1.51
N HIS A 85 12.95 9.91 2.73
CA HIS A 85 13.99 9.05 3.30
C HIS A 85 13.53 7.58 3.37
N ILE A 86 12.31 7.31 3.85
CA ILE A 86 11.75 5.95 3.91
C ILE A 86 11.60 5.35 2.51
N CYS A 87 11.03 6.12 1.56
CA CYS A 87 10.85 5.65 0.17
C CYS A 87 12.18 5.24 -0.46
N ASN A 88 13.23 6.05 -0.26
CA ASN A 88 14.55 5.79 -0.79
C ASN A 88 15.25 4.64 -0.08
N LYS A 89 15.17 4.57 1.25
CA LYS A 89 15.82 3.52 2.05
C LYS A 89 15.27 2.13 1.76
N THR A 90 14.00 2.06 1.37
CA THR A 90 13.29 0.82 1.05
C THR A 90 13.24 0.53 -0.45
N GLU A 91 13.85 1.39 -1.29
CA GLU A 91 13.77 1.30 -2.76
C GLU A 91 12.33 1.11 -3.26
N MET A 92 11.39 1.79 -2.59
CA MET A 92 9.96 1.57 -2.76
C MET A 92 9.53 1.91 -4.17
N LYS A 93 8.78 1.01 -4.81
CA LYS A 93 8.23 1.19 -6.16
C LYS A 93 6.77 1.63 -6.14
N VAL A 94 6.02 1.27 -5.10
CA VAL A 94 4.59 1.54 -4.96
C VAL A 94 4.21 1.83 -3.52
N ILE A 95 3.34 2.83 -3.34
CA ILE A 95 2.77 3.20 -2.04
C ILE A 95 1.26 3.42 -2.14
N ILE A 96 0.50 2.95 -1.16
CA ILE A 96 -0.91 3.28 -1.00
C ILE A 96 -1.04 4.51 -0.12
N CYS A 97 -1.74 5.54 -0.59
CA CYS A 97 -2.08 6.73 0.18
C CYS A 97 -3.59 6.81 0.40
N ASN A 98 -4.03 7.20 1.61
CA ASN A 98 -5.46 7.39 1.85
C ASN A 98 -6.03 8.54 1.00
N SER A 99 -5.27 9.64 0.94
CA SER A 99 -5.70 10.91 0.36
C SER A 99 -4.57 11.59 -0.41
N GLU A 100 -4.92 12.60 -1.20
CA GLU A 100 -3.93 13.48 -1.84
C GLU A 100 -3.01 14.17 -0.83
N ALA A 101 -3.50 14.50 0.37
CA ALA A 101 -2.68 15.14 1.40
C ALA A 101 -1.50 14.23 1.81
N ASN A 102 -1.75 12.93 1.99
CA ASN A 102 -0.70 11.95 2.28
C ASN A 102 0.30 11.85 1.13
N ALA A 103 -0.21 11.75 -0.11
CA ALA A 103 0.63 11.65 -1.29
C ALA A 103 1.45 12.92 -1.53
N ASN A 104 0.88 14.11 -1.28
CA ASN A 104 1.57 15.38 -1.44
C ASN A 104 2.76 15.51 -0.49
N GLN A 105 2.73 14.93 0.71
CA GLN A 105 3.93 14.92 1.57
C GLN A 105 5.13 14.21 0.91
N ILE A 106 4.90 13.23 0.04
CA ILE A 106 5.96 12.56 -0.72
C ILE A 106 6.34 13.41 -1.95
N LEU A 107 5.35 13.94 -2.67
CA LEU A 107 5.61 14.75 -3.87
C LEU A 107 6.30 16.08 -3.56
N GLU A 108 6.05 16.67 -2.39
CA GLU A 108 6.60 17.96 -1.95
C GLU A 108 7.91 17.82 -1.17
N ALA A 109 8.36 16.59 -0.93
CA ALA A 109 9.66 16.38 -0.33
C ALA A 109 10.76 17.05 -1.18
N PRO A 110 11.71 17.77 -0.56
CA PRO A 110 12.81 18.40 -1.28
C PRO A 110 13.75 17.35 -1.89
N GLU A 111 13.82 16.16 -1.30
CA GLU A 111 14.59 15.03 -1.81
C GLU A 111 13.84 14.30 -2.93
N ALA A 112 14.59 13.88 -3.96
CA ALA A 112 14.04 13.03 -5.01
C ALA A 112 13.71 11.62 -4.48
N VAL A 113 12.64 11.02 -5.01
CA VAL A 113 12.23 9.63 -4.76
C VAL A 113 12.28 8.79 -6.04
N PRO A 114 13.48 8.58 -6.64
CA PRO A 114 13.62 8.09 -8.01
C PRO A 114 13.11 6.65 -8.23
N THR A 115 12.98 5.84 -7.17
CA THR A 115 12.47 4.46 -7.27
C THR A 115 10.95 4.40 -7.29
N LEU A 116 10.27 5.42 -6.78
CA LEU A 116 8.81 5.42 -6.64
C LEU A 116 8.16 5.63 -8.01
N LYS A 117 7.45 4.61 -8.49
CA LYS A 117 6.82 4.62 -9.82
C LYS A 117 5.35 4.98 -9.75
N SER A 118 4.66 4.59 -8.68
CA SER A 118 3.23 4.87 -8.56
C SER A 118 2.76 5.09 -7.14
N ILE A 119 1.75 5.93 -7.02
CA ILE A 119 0.98 6.15 -5.80
C ILE A 119 -0.44 5.66 -6.07
N ILE A 120 -0.92 4.74 -5.23
CA ILE A 120 -2.29 4.24 -5.27
C ILE A 120 -3.10 5.03 -4.25
N VAL A 121 -4.10 5.80 -4.68
CA VAL A 121 -4.92 6.61 -3.78
C VAL A 121 -6.27 5.92 -3.51
N VAL A 122 -6.69 5.91 -2.25
CA VAL A 122 -7.97 5.31 -1.83
C VAL A 122 -9.14 6.24 -2.12
N ASN A 123 -9.04 7.50 -1.70
CA ASN A 123 -10.06 8.51 -1.90
C ASN A 123 -9.99 9.14 -3.30
N GLU A 124 -10.95 10.02 -3.60
CA GLU A 124 -10.98 10.76 -4.86
C GLU A 124 -9.75 11.65 -5.03
N THR A 125 -9.37 11.85 -6.29
CA THR A 125 -8.23 12.66 -6.71
C THR A 125 -8.64 13.67 -7.76
N SER A 126 -8.12 14.89 -7.64
CA SER A 126 -8.18 15.99 -8.59
C SER A 126 -7.24 15.79 -9.77
N GLU A 127 -7.61 16.37 -10.92
CA GLU A 127 -6.76 16.36 -12.12
C GLU A 127 -5.43 17.09 -11.90
N GLN A 128 -5.45 18.16 -11.08
CA GLN A 128 -4.26 18.96 -10.74
C GLN A 128 -3.21 18.12 -10.01
N PHE A 129 -3.65 17.28 -9.07
CA PHE A 129 -2.77 16.37 -8.35
C PHE A 129 -2.17 15.30 -9.27
N ILE A 130 -2.96 14.73 -10.19
CA ILE A 130 -2.47 13.75 -11.17
C ILE A 130 -1.41 14.38 -12.07
N GLN A 131 -1.64 15.60 -12.54
CA GLN A 131 -0.68 16.34 -13.37
C GLN A 131 0.63 16.61 -12.62
N LYS A 132 0.55 17.09 -11.37
CA LYS A 132 1.71 17.34 -10.49
C LYS A 132 2.55 16.07 -10.26
N ALA A 133 1.89 14.92 -10.07
CA ALA A 133 2.59 13.64 -9.94
C ALA A 133 3.25 13.22 -11.26
N GLY A 134 2.57 13.43 -12.39
CA GLY A 134 3.09 13.14 -13.73
C GLY A 134 4.36 13.92 -14.07
N GLU A 135 4.46 15.18 -13.67
CA GLU A 135 5.67 16.01 -13.82
C GLU A 135 6.89 15.43 -13.08
N LYS A 136 6.65 14.65 -12.02
CA LYS A 136 7.68 13.92 -11.25
C LYS A 136 7.89 12.49 -11.75
N GLY A 137 7.24 12.09 -12.84
CA GLY A 137 7.32 10.73 -13.39
C GLY A 137 6.57 9.68 -12.57
N ILE A 138 5.66 10.11 -11.68
CA ILE A 138 4.88 9.21 -10.80
C ILE A 138 3.48 9.05 -11.37
N THR A 139 3.05 7.79 -11.52
CA THR A 139 1.69 7.47 -11.96
C THR A 139 0.73 7.41 -10.77
N ILE A 140 -0.43 8.04 -10.88
CA ILE A 140 -1.51 7.93 -9.90
C ILE A 140 -2.49 6.85 -10.34
N LEU A 141 -2.80 5.91 -9.44
CA LEU A 141 -3.80 4.86 -9.62
C LEU A 141 -4.85 4.97 -8.52
N ARG A 142 -6.11 4.59 -8.79
CA ARG A 142 -7.11 4.48 -7.72
C ARG A 142 -7.14 3.06 -7.18
N PHE A 143 -7.30 2.92 -5.87
CA PHE A 143 -7.37 1.62 -5.20
C PHE A 143 -8.44 0.71 -5.83
N LYS A 144 -9.62 1.27 -6.13
CA LYS A 144 -10.73 0.57 -6.78
C LYS A 144 -10.37 0.03 -8.17
N ASP A 145 -9.53 0.73 -8.92
CA ASP A 145 -9.14 0.29 -10.26
C ASP A 145 -8.11 -0.86 -10.18
N VAL A 146 -7.26 -0.85 -9.15
CA VAL A 146 -6.31 -1.94 -8.86
C VAL A 146 -7.04 -3.19 -8.37
N GLU A 147 -8.07 -3.07 -7.52
CA GLU A 147 -8.84 -4.24 -7.05
C GLU A 147 -9.74 -4.85 -8.15
N VAL A 148 -10.07 -4.13 -9.22
CA VAL A 148 -10.88 -4.64 -10.34
C VAL A 148 -9.98 -5.33 -11.37
N CYS A 149 -9.34 -6.41 -10.95
CA CYS A 149 -8.68 -7.34 -11.86
C CYS A 149 -9.50 -8.63 -11.95
N ARG A 150 -10.32 -8.77 -13.00
CA ARG A 150 -10.90 -10.07 -13.36
C ARG A 150 -9.75 -11.06 -13.51
N MET A 151 -9.78 -12.14 -12.73
CA MET A 151 -8.71 -13.13 -12.68
C MET A 151 -8.23 -13.48 -14.09
N LEU A 152 -6.98 -13.13 -14.41
CA LEU A 152 -6.32 -13.72 -15.56
C LEU A 152 -6.11 -15.19 -15.22
N GLY A 153 -6.72 -16.07 -16.01
CA GLY A 153 -6.61 -17.52 -15.87
C GLY A 153 -5.15 -17.93 -15.70
N GLY A 154 -4.89 -18.75 -14.67
CA GLY A 154 -3.55 -19.08 -14.21
C GLY A 154 -2.66 -19.64 -15.31
N ARG A 155 -1.49 -19.02 -15.50
CA ARG A 155 -0.32 -19.68 -16.08
C ARG A 155 0.53 -20.24 -14.97
N ARG A 156 0.54 -21.58 -14.86
CA ARG A 156 1.55 -22.34 -14.11
C ARG A 156 2.85 -22.36 -14.91
N GLY A 157 3.93 -22.00 -14.24
CA GLY A 157 5.32 -22.31 -14.61
C GLY A 157 6.22 -21.51 -13.68
N GLY A 158 7.14 -22.04 -12.88
CA GLY A 158 7.69 -23.38 -12.66
C GLY A 158 9.04 -23.15 -11.95
N GLN A 159 9.25 -23.80 -10.79
CA GLN A 159 10.51 -24.07 -10.08
C GLN A 159 11.59 -22.96 -9.90
N GLY A 160 12.18 -22.74 -8.73
CA GLY A 160 12.09 -23.39 -7.42
C GLY A 160 12.71 -22.49 -6.34
N ARG A 161 12.43 -22.77 -5.07
CA ARG A 161 13.06 -22.06 -3.95
C ARG A 161 13.69 -23.08 -3.00
N GLY A 162 15.02 -22.96 -2.84
CA GLY A 162 15.74 -23.55 -1.73
C GLY A 162 15.18 -23.02 -0.42
N ARG A 163 15.14 -23.87 0.60
CA ARG A 163 14.65 -23.52 1.94
C ARG A 163 15.70 -22.58 2.57
N GLY A 164 15.42 -21.28 2.55
CA GLY A 164 16.06 -20.31 3.44
C GLY A 164 15.42 -20.38 4.82
N GLU A 165 16.25 -20.28 5.86
CA GLU A 165 15.85 -20.29 7.27
C GLU A 165 14.80 -19.23 7.63
N PRO A 166 13.99 -19.44 8.68
CA PRO A 166 13.00 -18.46 9.09
C PRO A 166 13.70 -17.22 9.69
N MET A 167 13.73 -16.12 8.94
CA MET A 167 14.04 -14.79 9.47
C MET A 167 12.75 -14.14 10.00
N ASN A 168 12.85 -13.52 11.18
CA ASN A 168 11.76 -12.87 11.90
C ASN A 168 10.94 -11.94 10.98
N LEU A 169 9.68 -12.33 10.68
CA LEU A 169 8.66 -11.43 10.16
C LEU A 169 8.13 -10.58 11.32
N GLY A 170 8.67 -9.37 11.47
CA GLY A 170 8.06 -8.31 12.24
C GLY A 170 7.61 -7.21 11.30
N VAL A 171 6.38 -6.73 11.43
CA VAL A 171 6.01 -5.40 10.93
C VAL A 171 7.07 -4.44 11.47
N VAL A 172 7.80 -3.75 10.59
CA VAL A 172 8.78 -2.75 11.02
C VAL A 172 8.00 -1.52 11.49
N GLY A 173 7.59 -1.55 12.75
CA GLY A 173 7.02 -0.41 13.44
C GLY A 173 8.14 0.58 13.73
N ASN A 174 8.14 1.72 13.04
CA ASN A 174 9.03 2.82 13.38
C ASN A 174 8.54 3.43 14.70
N MET A 175 9.13 3.03 15.83
CA MET A 175 8.89 3.70 17.11
C MET A 175 9.61 5.05 17.06
N GLY A 176 8.83 6.12 16.88
CA GLY A 176 9.30 7.49 16.97
C GLY A 176 10.02 7.69 18.31
N GLY A 177 11.33 7.94 18.24
CA GLY A 177 12.12 8.33 19.38
C GLY A 177 11.54 9.59 20.00
N ARG A 178 11.10 9.46 21.26
CA ARG A 178 10.73 10.58 22.11
C ARG A 178 12.02 11.37 22.37
N ALA A 179 12.08 12.61 21.91
CA ALA A 179 13.09 13.55 22.38
C ALA A 179 12.82 13.79 23.88
N GLU A 180 13.77 13.38 24.72
CA GLU A 180 13.82 13.79 26.11
C GLU A 180 14.59 15.12 26.16
N ASP A 181 13.93 16.16 26.65
CA ASP A 181 14.55 17.34 27.27
C ASP A 181 14.46 17.17 28.79
#